data_AF-A0A7J7NZG5-F1
#
_entry.id   AF-A0A7J7NZG5-F1
#
_cell.length_a   1.000
_cell.length_b   1.000
_cell.length_c   1.000
_cell.angle_alpha   90.00
_cell.angle_beta   90.00
_cell.angle_gamma   90.00
#
_symmetry.space_group_name_H-M   'P 1'
#
loop_
_entity.id
_entity.type
_entity.pdbx_description
1 polymer ?
#
loop_
_entity_poly.entity_id
_entity_poly.type
_entity_poly.pdbx_seq_one_letter_code
_entity_poly.pdbx_strand_id
1 'polypeptide(L)'
;MPKMKRDLLSHIRDTTHLSKAQMKNIMGDHSVLHKLQVPLYPRKFLQIKSCFWKLPNIGEVKINSDGSSRGNPGKWGVRFIIRDHTGTFLRTCSQGLGNVTSYMAECSALSQGL
;
A
#
# COMPACT_ATOMS: atom_id res chain seq x y z
N MET A 1 -36.15 -19.30 -15.17
CA MET A 1 -35.31 -19.19 -13.94
C MET A 1 -36.19 -19.21 -12.70
N PRO A 2 -35.78 -19.90 -11.61
CA PRO A 2 -36.49 -19.88 -10.32
C PRO A 2 -36.68 -18.46 -9.78
N LYS A 3 -37.80 -18.18 -9.12
CA LYS A 3 -38.17 -16.84 -8.60
C LYS A 3 -37.08 -16.22 -7.72
N MET A 4 -36.59 -16.99 -6.73
CA MET A 4 -35.51 -16.58 -5.82
C MET A 4 -34.24 -16.10 -6.55
N LYS A 5 -33.86 -16.77 -7.65
CA LYS A 5 -32.68 -16.39 -8.44
C LYS A 5 -32.88 -15.05 -9.15
N ARG A 6 -34.11 -14.75 -9.59
CA ARG A 6 -34.44 -13.46 -10.21
C ARG A 6 -34.39 -12.32 -9.20
N ASP A 7 -34.99 -12.53 -8.04
CA ASP A 7 -35.07 -11.52 -6.97
C ASP A 7 -33.67 -11.17 -6.43
N LEU A 8 -32.78 -12.16 -6.31
CA LEU A 8 -31.39 -11.94 -5.93
C LEU A 8 -30.62 -11.13 -7.00
N LEU A 9 -30.81 -11.45 -8.28
CA LEU A 9 -30.12 -10.75 -9.37
C LEU A 9 -30.58 -9.30 -9.51
N SER A 10 -31.87 -9.00 -9.32
CA SER A 10 -32.35 -7.62 -9.31
C SER A 10 -31.74 -6.84 -8.15
N HIS A 11 -31.72 -7.43 -6.95
CA HIS A 11 -31.14 -6.77 -5.78
C HIS A 11 -29.63 -6.49 -5.94
N ILE A 12 -28.87 -7.44 -6.51
CA ILE A 12 -27.44 -7.24 -6.80
C ILE A 12 -27.27 -6.06 -7.76
N ARG A 13 -28.03 -6.02 -8.87
CA ARG A 13 -27.97 -4.91 -9.83
C ARG A 13 -28.26 -3.57 -9.18
N ASP A 14 -29.34 -3.51 -8.40
CA ASP A 14 -29.77 -2.29 -7.72
C ASP A 14 -28.75 -1.81 -6.69
N THR A 15 -27.98 -2.70 -6.07
CA THR A 15 -26.97 -2.34 -5.05
C THR A 15 -25.56 -2.16 -5.60
N THR A 16 -25.30 -2.48 -6.88
CA THR A 16 -23.94 -2.42 -7.46
C THR A 16 -23.29 -1.04 -7.38
N HIS A 17 -24.06 0.04 -7.48
CA HIS A 17 -23.57 1.42 -7.36
C HIS A 17 -22.99 1.74 -5.97
N LEU A 18 -23.35 0.96 -4.94
CA LEU A 18 -22.78 1.07 -3.59
C LEU A 18 -21.38 0.45 -3.51
N SER A 19 -21.03 -0.43 -4.46
CA SER A 19 -19.71 -1.07 -4.50
C SER A 19 -18.69 -0.14 -5.16
N LYS A 20 -17.80 0.44 -4.33
CA LYS A 20 -16.61 1.20 -4.79
C LYS A 20 -15.37 0.32 -4.95
N ALA A 21 -15.55 -1.01 -4.95
CA ALA A 21 -14.45 -1.95 -4.92
C ALA A 21 -13.81 -2.07 -6.31
N GLN A 22 -12.47 -1.95 -6.35
CA GLN A 22 -11.70 -2.16 -7.58
C GLN A 22 -11.49 -3.66 -7.82
N MET A 23 -11.62 -4.10 -9.07
CA MET A 23 -11.44 -5.51 -9.42
C MET A 23 -9.96 -5.94 -9.42
N LYS A 24 -9.71 -7.22 -9.11
CA LYS A 24 -8.37 -7.83 -9.17
C LYS A 24 -7.94 -8.19 -10.61
N ASN A 25 -8.80 -7.94 -11.61
CA ASN A 25 -8.57 -8.22 -13.03
C ASN A 25 -8.17 -9.68 -13.34
N ILE A 26 -8.77 -10.66 -12.66
CA ILE A 26 -8.64 -12.08 -13.00
C ILE A 26 -9.78 -12.54 -13.93
N MET A 27 -9.48 -13.43 -14.88
CA MET A 27 -10.44 -13.90 -15.90
C MET A 27 -11.70 -14.55 -15.31
N GLY A 28 -11.55 -15.23 -14.16
CA GLY A 28 -12.66 -15.86 -13.43
C GLY A 28 -13.68 -14.83 -12.94
N ASP A 29 -13.21 -13.76 -12.27
CA ASP A 29 -14.07 -12.68 -11.77
C ASP A 29 -14.78 -11.97 -12.92
N HIS A 30 -14.09 -11.72 -14.04
CA HIS A 30 -14.69 -11.08 -15.21
C HIS A 30 -15.91 -11.86 -15.73
N SER A 31 -15.79 -13.19 -15.84
CA SER A 31 -16.86 -14.04 -16.35
C SER A 31 -18.08 -14.06 -15.41
N VAL A 32 -17.85 -14.02 -14.10
CA VAL A 32 -18.92 -14.00 -13.08
C VAL A 32 -19.61 -12.63 -13.06
N LEU A 33 -18.84 -11.55 -12.99
CA LEU A 33 -19.37 -10.18 -12.92
C LEU A 33 -20.12 -9.79 -14.20
N HIS A 34 -19.62 -10.21 -15.36
CA HIS A 34 -20.32 -10.04 -16.63
C HIS A 34 -21.69 -10.75 -16.64
N LYS A 35 -21.75 -12.01 -16.17
CA LYS A 35 -23.03 -12.75 -16.04
C LYS A 35 -24.00 -12.09 -15.06
N LEU A 36 -23.48 -11.42 -14.03
CA LEU A 36 -24.28 -10.71 -13.03
C LEU A 36 -24.67 -9.28 -13.47
N GLN A 37 -24.13 -8.79 -14.60
CA GLN A 37 -24.30 -7.41 -15.08
C GLN A 37 -23.84 -6.37 -14.05
N VAL A 38 -22.78 -6.67 -13.30
CA VAL A 38 -22.18 -5.75 -12.33
C VAL A 38 -21.22 -4.82 -13.07
N PRO A 39 -21.31 -3.48 -12.88
CA PRO A 39 -20.35 -2.53 -13.42
C PRO A 39 -18.92 -2.87 -13.02
N LEU A 40 -18.05 -2.95 -14.01
CA LEU A 40 -16.64 -3.30 -13.84
C LEU A 40 -15.83 -2.02 -13.66
N TYR A 41 -15.24 -1.84 -12.48
CA TYR A 41 -14.28 -0.75 -12.23
C TYR A 41 -12.85 -1.29 -12.36
N PRO A 42 -12.18 -1.09 -13.51
CA PRO A 42 -10.81 -1.53 -13.67
C PRO A 42 -9.95 -0.82 -12.62
N ARG A 43 -9.06 -1.60 -11.99
CA ARG A 43 -8.07 -1.03 -11.09
C ARG A 43 -7.27 0.02 -11.85
N LYS A 44 -7.06 1.20 -11.24
CA LYS A 44 -6.08 2.15 -11.78
C LYS A 44 -4.75 1.40 -11.90
N PHE A 45 -4.18 1.38 -13.10
CA PHE A 45 -2.88 0.76 -13.32
C PHE A 45 -1.88 1.40 -12.35
N LEU A 46 -1.15 0.55 -11.62
CA LEU A 46 -0.02 1.00 -10.83
C LEU A 46 1.03 1.52 -11.82
N GLN A 47 1.27 2.83 -11.81
CA GLN A 47 2.36 3.40 -12.56
C GLN A 47 3.67 2.99 -11.87
N ILE A 48 4.35 1.98 -12.41
CA ILE A 48 5.66 1.57 -11.94
C ILE A 48 6.64 2.64 -12.41
N LYS A 49 7.20 3.40 -11.47
CA LYS A 49 8.31 4.33 -11.73
C LYS A 49 9.61 3.65 -11.33
N SER A 50 10.57 3.59 -12.24
CA SER A 50 11.91 3.09 -11.93
C SER A 50 12.62 4.08 -11.00
N CYS A 51 13.07 3.61 -9.85
CA CYS A 51 13.89 4.39 -8.92
C CYS A 51 15.25 3.70 -8.78
N PHE A 52 16.33 4.41 -9.10
CA PHE A 52 17.70 3.90 -8.94
C PHE A 52 18.33 4.53 -7.71
N TRP A 53 18.92 3.70 -6.85
CA TRP A 53 19.72 4.19 -5.74
C TRP A 53 21.08 4.66 -6.29
N LYS A 54 21.46 5.89 -5.96
CA LYS A 54 22.75 6.50 -6.31
C LYS A 54 23.51 6.85 -5.04
N LEU A 55 24.83 6.91 -5.11
CA LEU A 55 25.64 7.48 -4.03
C LEU A 55 25.32 8.97 -3.83
N PRO A 56 25.36 9.51 -2.60
CA PRO A 56 25.29 10.94 -2.37
C PRO A 56 26.59 11.64 -2.80
N ASN A 57 26.57 12.97 -2.97
CA ASN A 57 27.77 13.72 -3.33
C ASN A 57 28.77 13.79 -2.17
N ILE A 58 30.02 14.17 -2.46
CA ILE A 58 31.02 14.43 -1.41
C ILE A 58 30.50 15.53 -0.48
N GLY A 59 30.58 15.30 0.83
CA GLY A 59 30.04 16.20 1.86
C GLY A 59 28.55 15.97 2.18
N GLU A 60 27.88 15.06 1.47
CA GLU A 60 26.51 14.66 1.76
C GLU A 60 26.45 13.25 2.38
N VAL A 61 25.37 12.99 3.10
CA VAL A 61 24.98 11.65 3.54
C VAL A 61 23.60 11.31 2.99
N LYS A 62 23.36 10.03 2.76
CA LYS A 62 22.05 9.52 2.35
C LYS A 62 21.42 8.73 3.48
N ILE A 63 20.22 9.16 3.89
CA ILE A 63 19.39 8.47 4.87
C ILE A 63 18.33 7.66 4.10
N ASN A 64 18.27 6.36 4.36
CA ASN A 64 17.15 5.52 3.94
C ASN A 64 16.39 5.08 5.19
N SER A 65 15.19 5.63 5.38
CA SER A 65 14.31 5.36 6.52
C SER A 65 13.04 4.63 6.10
N ASP A 66 12.46 3.86 7.00
CA ASP A 66 11.19 3.16 6.81
C ASP A 66 10.50 2.96 8.16
N GLY A 67 9.22 3.31 8.22
CA GLY A 67 8.35 3.11 9.37
C GLY A 67 7.27 2.09 9.07
N SER A 68 6.98 1.23 10.04
CA SER A 68 5.98 0.16 9.90
C SER A 68 5.03 0.13 11.09
N SER A 69 3.78 -0.24 10.86
CA SER A 69 2.79 -0.50 11.92
C SER A 69 1.95 -1.75 11.61
N ARG A 70 1.78 -2.62 12.61
CA ARG A 70 0.97 -3.85 12.54
C ARG A 70 -0.49 -3.53 12.86
N GLY A 71 -1.15 -2.86 11.93
CA GLY A 71 -2.49 -2.28 12.10
C GLY A 71 -2.45 -0.77 11.83
N ASN A 72 -3.59 -0.09 11.94
CA ASN A 72 -3.64 1.37 11.80
C ASN A 72 -4.71 1.99 12.72
N PRO A 73 -4.41 2.21 14.02
CA PRO A 73 -3.09 2.08 14.67
C PRO A 73 -2.74 0.65 15.10
N GLY A 74 -1.46 0.41 15.38
CA GLY A 74 -0.94 -0.89 15.82
C GLY A 74 0.51 -0.83 16.29
N LYS A 75 1.05 -1.96 16.74
CA LYS A 75 2.47 -2.04 17.15
C LYS A 75 3.36 -1.57 16.02
N TRP A 76 4.25 -0.64 16.29
CA TRP A 76 5.08 -0.03 15.26
C TRP A 76 6.55 -0.35 15.42
N GLY A 77 7.29 -0.11 14.34
CA GLY A 77 8.74 -0.10 14.33
C GLY A 77 9.25 0.89 13.31
N VAL A 78 10.41 1.47 13.59
CA VAL A 78 11.17 2.32 12.68
C VAL A 78 12.53 1.72 12.44
N ARG A 79 13.06 2.00 11.25
CA ARG A 79 14.44 1.72 10.88
C ARG A 79 14.98 2.84 10.01
N PHE A 80 16.26 3.12 10.15
CA PHE A 80 16.97 3.92 9.16
C PHE A 80 18.42 3.47 9.02
N ILE A 81 19.01 3.77 7.87
CA ILE A 81 20.43 3.58 7.59
C ILE A 81 21.00 4.86 6.96
N ILE A 82 22.15 5.29 7.46
CA ILE A 82 22.90 6.46 6.97
C ILE A 82 24.15 5.95 6.25
N ARG A 83 24.38 6.43 5.03
CA ARG A 83 25.56 6.13 4.22
C ARG A 83 26.24 7.40 3.74
N ASP A 84 27.57 7.39 3.64
CA ASP A 84 28.34 8.47 3.06
C ASP A 84 28.40 8.41 1.52
N HIS A 85 29.16 9.33 0.92
CA HIS A 85 29.39 9.44 -0.53
C HIS A 85 30.11 8.24 -1.15
N THR A 86 30.81 7.42 -0.38
CA THR A 86 31.41 6.15 -0.84
C THR A 86 30.42 4.99 -0.73
N GLY A 87 29.26 5.22 -0.11
CA GLY A 87 28.27 4.19 0.19
C GLY A 87 28.59 3.43 1.49
N THR A 88 29.63 3.88 2.20
CA THR A 88 30.03 3.29 3.47
C THR A 88 28.95 3.53 4.50
N PHE A 89 28.64 2.47 5.22
CA PHE A 89 27.70 2.50 6.33
C PHE A 89 28.25 3.35 7.47
N LEU A 90 27.49 4.38 7.87
CA LEU A 90 27.84 5.24 9.01
C LEU A 90 27.07 4.86 10.27
N ARG A 91 25.74 4.72 10.16
CA ARG A 91 24.86 4.49 11.31
C ARG A 91 23.55 3.81 10.92
N THR A 92 22.99 3.03 11.84
CA THR A 92 21.65 2.44 11.74
C THR A 92 20.90 2.59 13.05
N CYS A 93 19.58 2.57 13.00
CA CYS A 93 18.70 2.40 14.15
C CYS A 93 17.58 1.43 13.82
N SER A 94 17.09 0.72 14.84
CA SER A 94 15.85 -0.03 14.81
C SER A 94 15.18 0.08 16.17
N GLN A 95 13.96 0.63 16.22
CA GLN A 95 13.21 0.85 17.45
C GLN A 95 11.73 0.55 17.23
N GLY A 96 11.01 0.12 18.27
CA GLY A 96 9.55 0.07 18.24
C GLY A 96 8.96 -0.17 19.64
N LEU A 97 8.03 0.68 20.08
CA LEU A 97 7.31 0.52 21.34
C LEU A 97 5.97 1.28 21.35
N GLY A 98 4.89 0.61 21.76
CA GLY A 98 3.53 1.19 21.78
C GLY A 98 2.80 1.04 20.45
N ASN A 99 1.70 1.76 20.30
CA ASN A 99 0.82 1.68 19.12
C ASN A 99 0.69 3.04 18.44
N VAL A 100 1.05 3.11 17.15
CA VAL A 100 0.87 4.32 16.33
C VAL A 100 0.32 3.95 14.94
N THR A 101 -0.09 4.95 14.18
CA THR A 101 -0.53 4.77 12.78
C THR A 101 0.66 4.50 11.86
N SER A 102 0.42 3.89 10.69
CA SER A 102 1.49 3.69 9.70
C SER A 102 2.13 5.03 9.29
N TYR A 103 1.31 6.07 9.13
CA TYR A 103 1.78 7.43 8.83
C TYR A 103 2.73 7.97 9.91
N MET A 104 2.35 7.86 11.19
CA MET A 104 3.21 8.30 12.30
C MET A 104 4.52 7.51 12.34
N ALA A 105 4.49 6.20 12.10
CA ALA A 105 5.70 5.38 12.08
C ALA A 105 6.68 5.87 11.00
N GLU A 106 6.20 6.16 9.78
CA GLU A 106 7.02 6.68 8.68
C GLU A 106 7.63 8.05 9.01
N CYS A 107 6.83 8.98 9.55
CA CYS A 107 7.32 10.29 9.99
C CYS A 107 8.37 10.16 11.10
N SER A 108 8.17 9.24 12.05
CA SER A 108 9.13 8.96 13.10
C SER A 108 10.43 8.37 12.57
N ALA A 109 10.39 7.52 11.54
CA ALA A 109 11.59 6.96 10.92
C ALA A 109 12.47 8.06 10.31
N LEU A 110 11.83 9.01 9.62
CA LEU A 110 12.51 10.15 9.02
C LEU A 110 13.08 11.09 10.10
N SER A 111 12.27 11.44 11.09
CA SER A 111 12.66 12.37 12.18
C SER A 111 13.85 11.86 12.98
N GLN A 112 13.93 10.56 13.24
CA GLN A 112 15.06 9.96 13.97
C GLN A 112 16.33 9.79 13.13
N GLY A 113 16.19 9.79 11.79
CA GLY A 113 17.32 9.65 10.88
C GLY A 113 18.04 10.96 10.57
N LEU A 114 17.39 12.10 10.83
CA LEU A 114 17.94 13.47 10.73
C LEU A 114 18.78 13.83 11.96
#